data_AF-A0A916B1L3-F1
#
_entry.id   AF-A0A916B1L3-F1
#
_cell.length_a   1.000
_cell.length_b   1.000
_cell.length_c   1.000
_cell.angle_alpha   90.00
_cell.angle_beta   90.00
_cell.angle_gamma   90.00
#
_symmetry.space_group_name_H-M   'P 1'
#
loop_
_entity.id
_entity.type
_entity.pdbx_description
1 polymer ?
#
loop_
_entity_poly.entity_id
_entity_poly.type
_entity_poly.pdbx_seq_one_letter_code
_entity_poly.pdbx_strand_id
1 'polypeptide(L)' 'MPDSINQRRSMDFVSDQLANDRRFRILNIVDDFSREIVLQIVDFSISGHIDHRVKIPPTVFAERFA' A
#
# COMPACT_ATOMS: atom_id res chain seq x y z
N MET A 1 -22.95 6.79 -2.03
CA MET A 1 -21.95 5.83 -2.56
C MET A 1 -21.36 6.44 -3.81
N PRO A 2 -20.07 6.22 -4.12
CA PRO A 2 -19.45 6.77 -5.33
C PRO A 2 -20.11 6.19 -6.59
N ASP A 3 -20.18 6.98 -7.65
CA ASP A 3 -20.85 6.68 -8.92
C ASP A 3 -19.90 6.61 -10.12
N SER A 4 -18.62 6.92 -9.89
CA SER A 4 -17.58 6.93 -10.92
C SER A 4 -16.19 6.63 -10.31
N ILE A 5 -15.28 6.14 -11.16
CA ILE A 5 -13.88 5.87 -10.79
C ILE A 5 -13.19 7.18 -10.38
N ASN A 6 -12.28 7.11 -9.41
CA ASN A 6 -11.46 8.21 -8.89
C ASN A 6 -12.24 9.31 -8.14
N GLN A 7 -13.51 9.12 -7.84
CA GLN A 7 -14.32 10.07 -7.06
C GLN A 7 -14.04 9.98 -5.55
N ARG A 8 -13.80 8.77 -5.05
CA ARG A 8 -13.53 8.50 -3.64
C ARG A 8 -12.57 7.33 -3.51
N ARG A 9 -11.59 7.50 -2.62
CA ARG A 9 -10.60 6.47 -2.31
C ARG A 9 -10.55 6.22 -0.82
N SER A 10 -10.52 4.96 -0.43
CA SER A 10 -10.26 4.53 0.94
C SER A 10 -8.78 4.19 1.09
N MET A 11 -8.27 4.40 2.29
CA MET A 11 -6.89 4.08 2.66
C MET A 11 -6.88 3.23 3.92
N ASP A 12 -6.01 2.22 3.95
CA ASP A 12 -5.76 1.41 5.12
C ASP A 12 -4.26 1.14 5.31
N PHE A 13 -3.90 0.80 6.54
CA PHE A 13 -2.55 0.35 6.88
C PHE A 13 -2.60 -1.07 7.41
N VAL A 14 -1.75 -1.92 6.85
CA VAL A 14 -1.46 -3.26 7.38
C VAL A 14 -0.04 -3.25 7.95
N SER A 15 0.15 -3.80 9.15
CA SER A 15 1.46 -3.95 9.77
C SER A 15 1.82 -5.43 9.88
N ASP A 16 3.06 -5.77 9.55
CA ASP A 16 3.57 -7.14 9.63
C ASP A 16 5.06 -7.14 10.02
N GLN A 17 5.63 -8.33 10.22
CA GLN A 17 6.98 -8.53 10.72
C GLN A 17 7.74 -9.55 9.87
N LEU A 18 8.95 -9.19 9.46
CA LEU A 18 9.88 -10.13 8.81
C LEU A 18 10.43 -11.14 9.82
N ALA A 19 10.96 -12.26 9.32
CA ALA A 19 11.58 -13.29 10.16
C ALA A 19 12.77 -12.78 11.02
N ASN A 20 13.36 -11.63 10.69
CA ASN A 20 14.42 -10.97 11.46
C ASN A 20 13.90 -9.90 12.45
N ASP A 21 12.63 -10.01 12.85
CA ASP A 21 11.91 -9.11 13.75
C ASP A 21 11.70 -7.67 13.26
N ARG A 22 12.18 -7.31 12.05
CA ARG A 22 11.93 -5.97 11.49
C ARG A 22 10.47 -5.84 11.07
N ARG A 23 9.79 -4.83 11.63
CA ARG A 23 8.39 -4.51 11.30
C ARG A 23 8.30 -3.60 10.09
N PHE A 24 7.39 -3.91 9.18
CA PHE A 24 7.08 -3.04 8.05
C PHE A 24 5.58 -2.74 8.02
N ARG A 25 5.22 -1.71 7.26
CA ARG A 25 3.86 -1.30 7.03
C ARG A 25 3.56 -1.28 5.54
N ILE A 26 2.30 -1.58 5.23
CA ILE A 26 1.74 -1.53 3.90
C ILE A 26 0.67 -0.44 3.94
N LEU A 27 0.76 0.56 3.06
CA LEU A 27 -0.34 1.49 2.79
C LEU A 27 -1.03 1.04 1.51
N ASN A 28 -2.33 0.72 1.62
CA ASN A 28 -3.18 0.44 0.48
C ASN A 28 -4.04 1.66 0.19
N ILE A 29 -4.15 2.04 -1.09
CA ILE A 29 -5.16 2.99 -1.57
C ILE A 29 -6.05 2.24 -2.55
N VAL A 30 -7.34 2.21 -2.24
CA VAL A 30 -8.37 1.49 -3.00
C VAL A 30 -9.34 2.51 -3.58
N ASP A 31 -9.71 2.34 -4.84
CA ASP A 31 -10.83 3.08 -5.42
C ASP A 31 -12.16 2.49 -4.93
N ASP A 32 -13.00 3.33 -4.33
CA ASP A 32 -14.23 2.85 -3.68
C ASP A 32 -15.29 2.37 -4.70
N PHE A 33 -15.21 2.83 -5.96
CA PHE A 33 -16.12 2.44 -7.03
C PHE A 33 -15.67 1.14 -7.70
N SER A 34 -14.44 1.06 -8.22
CA SER A 34 -13.95 -0.14 -8.92
C SER A 34 -13.54 -1.27 -7.97
N ARG A 35 -13.30 -0.96 -6.68
CA ARG A 35 -12.74 -1.87 -5.68
C ARG A 35 -11.33 -2.37 -6.02
N GLU A 36 -10.62 -1.66 -6.89
CA GLU A 36 -9.24 -1.99 -7.27
C GLU A 36 -8.22 -1.22 -6.41
N ILE A 37 -7.07 -1.87 -6.15
CA ILE A 37 -5.93 -1.23 -5.51
C ILE A 37 -5.22 -0.35 -6.53
N VAL A 38 -5.30 0.97 -6.33
CA VAL A 38 -4.67 1.96 -7.22
C VAL A 38 -3.22 2.28 -6.81
N LEU A 39 -2.87 2.04 -5.55
CA LEU A 39 -1.52 2.18 -5.01
C LEU A 39 -1.31 1.24 -3.83
N GLN A 40 -0.13 0.64 -3.78
CA GLN A 40 0.36 -0.09 -2.63
C GLN A 40 1.81 0.32 -2.35
N ILE A 41 2.08 0.77 -1.13
CA ILE A 41 3.43 1.13 -0.66
C ILE A 41 3.80 0.20 0.47
N VAL A 42 5.02 -0.34 0.43
CA VAL A 42 5.58 -1.13 1.52
C VAL A 42 6.85 -0.43 2.01
N ASP A 43 6.90 -0.11 3.29
CA ASP A 43 8.03 0.58 3.90
C ASP A 43 8.14 0.26 5.40
N PHE A 44 9.32 0.45 5.97
CA PHE A 44 9.54 0.41 7.42
C PHE A 44 8.96 1.65 8.12
N SER A 45 8.85 2.77 7.39
CA SER A 45 8.20 3.99 7.86
C SER A 45 7.46 4.67 6.72
N ILE A 46 6.17 4.97 6.91
CA ILE A 46 5.36 5.70 5.93
C ILE A 46 5.13 7.09 6.49
N SER A 47 5.85 8.08 5.93
CA SER A 47 5.67 9.48 6.28
C SER A 47 4.57 10.12 5.43
N GLY A 48 4.03 11.26 5.86
CA GLY A 48 3.08 12.04 5.05
C GLY A 48 3.69 12.59 3.75
N HIS A 49 5.02 12.55 3.62
CA HIS A 49 5.73 12.88 2.39
C HIS A 49 5.92 11.60 1.57
N ILE A 50 4.94 11.30 0.73
CA ILE A 50 5.00 10.13 -0.17
C ILE A 50 5.77 10.54 -1.44
N ASP A 51 7.04 10.19 -1.51
CA ASP A 51 7.81 10.24 -2.76
C ASP A 51 7.73 8.84 -3.41
N HIS A 52 6.88 8.68 -4.43
CA HIS A 52 6.49 7.38 -4.98
C HIS A 52 7.67 6.66 -5.68
N ARG A 53 8.49 5.92 -4.93
CA ARG A 53 9.58 5.10 -5.50
C ARG A 53 9.33 3.60 -5.57
N VAL A 54 8.23 3.09 -5.02
CA VAL A 54 7.96 1.64 -5.08
C VAL A 54 6.50 1.38 -5.40
N LYS A 55 6.20 1.16 -6.70
CA LYS A 55 5.01 0.43 -7.12
C LYS A 55 5.36 -1.06 -7.04
N ILE A 56 4.91 -1.73 -5.99
CA ILE A 56 5.04 -3.18 -5.92
C ILE A 56 3.80 -3.75 -6.63
N PRO A 57 3.96 -4.53 -7.71
CA PRO A 57 2.83 -5.29 -8.24
C PRO A 57 2.36 -6.25 -7.13
N PRO A 58 1.05 -6.47 -6.95
CA PRO A 58 0.46 -7.19 -5.81
C PRO A 58 0.98 -8.62 -5.59
N THR A 59 1.80 -9.14 -6.51
CA THR A 59 2.41 -10.48 -6.49
C THR A 59 3.82 -10.53 -5.89
N VAL A 60 4.54 -9.42 -5.73
CA VAL A 60 5.96 -9.45 -5.29
C VAL A 60 6.07 -9.05 -3.82
N PHE A 61 5.90 -10.04 -2.94
CA PHE A 61 6.27 -9.92 -1.53
C PHE A 61 7.66 -10.53 -1.28
N ALA A 62 8.41 -9.88 -0.39
CA ALA A 62 9.64 -10.33 0.27
C ALA A 62 11.01 -10.05 -0.39
N GLU A 63 11.20 -10.09 -1.71
CA GLU A 63 12.59 -10.08 -2.24
C GLU A 63 13.30 -8.71 -2.20
N ARG A 64 12.56 -7.61 -2.15
CA ARG A 64 13.15 -6.25 -2.16
C ARG A 64 13.36 -5.63 -0.78
N PHE A 65 13.05 -6.38 0.28
CA PHE A 65 13.09 -5.91 1.68
C PHE A 65 13.96 -6.79 2.59
N ALA A 66 14.70 -7.75 2.02
CA ALA A 66 15.76 -8.49 2.69
C ALA A 66 17.01 -7.62 2.87
#